data_AF-A0A0L0FTW0-F1
#
_entry.id   AF-A0A0L0FTW0-F1
#
_cell.length_a   1.000
_cell.length_b   1.000
_cell.length_c   1.000
_cell.angle_alpha   90.00
_cell.angle_beta   90.00
_cell.angle_gamma   90.00
#
_symmetry.space_group_name_H-M   'P 1'
#
loop_
_entity.id
_entity.type
_entity.pdbx_description
1 polymer ?
#
loop_
_entity_poly.entity_id
_entity_poly.type
_entity_poly.pdbx_seq_one_letter_code
_entity_poly.pdbx_strand_id
1 'polypeptide(L)'
;MFVYWMVRAVAQGLFCFYCCTLALGYTAIDTQQGGLILGQDGLAMVCYANAIMIQAMNLGLQTHSFTWMNHVVIWGLTPMVWVVFGAATLFPMFGDYPLFFEVQDTWIFWILMPLVLVGSLVPFVGFEQLFMPQAVALSKKMNSVLHVS
;
A
#
# COMPACT_ATOMS: atom_id res chain seq x y z
N MET A 1 -18.37 8.59 12.66
CA MET A 1 -17.09 7.88 12.52
C MET A 1 -17.00 7.05 11.23
N PHE A 2 -17.99 6.24 10.87
CA PHE A 2 -17.95 5.40 9.65
C PHE A 2 -17.66 6.17 8.35
N VAL A 3 -18.37 7.28 8.10
CA VAL A 3 -18.19 8.10 6.88
C VAL A 3 -16.77 8.67 6.76
N TYR A 4 -16.13 9.03 7.88
CA TYR A 4 -14.75 9.52 7.87
C TYR A 4 -13.77 8.45 7.35
N TRP A 5 -13.93 7.20 7.81
CA TRP A 5 -13.12 6.07 7.35
C TRP A 5 -13.35 5.76 5.88
N MET A 6 -14.60 5.86 5.40
CA MET A 6 -14.89 5.70 3.97
C MET A 6 -14.22 6.78 3.11
N VAL A 7 -14.34 8.05 3.50
CA VAL A 7 -13.72 9.17 2.76
C VAL A 7 -12.20 9.03 2.73
N ARG A 8 -11.59 8.64 3.84
CA ARG A 8 -10.15 8.32 3.90
C ARG A 8 -9.77 7.20 2.93
N ALA A 9 -10.50 6.08 2.95
CA ALA A 9 -10.21 4.95 2.07
C ALA A 9 -10.35 5.32 0.59
N VAL A 10 -11.41 6.07 0.24
CA VAL A 10 -11.62 6.57 -1.14
C VAL A 10 -10.50 7.51 -1.57
N ALA A 11 -10.12 8.46 -0.71
CA ALA A 11 -9.03 9.40 -1.01
C ALA A 11 -7.68 8.69 -1.18
N GLN A 12 -7.38 7.70 -0.33
CA GLN A 12 -6.17 6.87 -0.45
C GLN A 12 -6.18 6.03 -1.73
N GLY A 13 -7.33 5.45 -2.11
CA GLY A 13 -7.49 4.70 -3.36
C GLY A 13 -7.31 5.58 -4.60
N LEU A 14 -7.92 6.76 -4.62
CA LEU A 14 -7.75 7.73 -5.71
C LEU A 14 -6.31 8.20 -5.85
N PHE A 15 -5.64 8.50 -4.73
CA PHE A 15 -4.23 8.88 -4.73
C PHE A 15 -3.34 7.75 -5.26
N CYS A 16 -3.55 6.52 -4.78
CA CYS A 16 -2.83 5.33 -5.26
C CYS A 16 -3.00 5.17 -6.78
N PHE A 17 -4.23 5.22 -7.28
CA PHE A 17 -4.52 5.08 -8.70
C PHE A 17 -3.88 6.20 -9.54
N TYR A 18 -3.95 7.44 -9.07
CA TYR A 18 -3.35 8.58 -9.75
C TYR A 18 -1.81 8.47 -9.81
N CYS A 19 -1.15 8.09 -8.72
CA CYS A 19 0.30 7.88 -8.72
C CYS A 19 0.73 6.72 -9.63
N CYS A 20 -0.02 5.62 -9.64
CA CYS A 20 0.31 4.48 -10.49
C CYS A 20 0.11 4.79 -11.98
N THR A 21 -0.95 5.52 -12.35
CA THR A 21 -1.17 5.94 -13.74
C THR A 21 -0.11 6.94 -14.21
N LEU A 22 0.31 7.88 -13.35
CA LEU A 22 1.43 8.78 -13.66
C LEU A 22 2.75 8.02 -13.85
N ALA A 23 3.07 7.08 -12.95
CA ALA A 23 4.29 6.29 -13.03
C ALA A 23 4.38 5.51 -14.35
N LEU A 24 3.25 4.98 -14.83
CA LEU A 24 3.18 4.31 -16.13
C LEU A 24 3.34 5.25 -17.32
N GLY A 25 2.83 6.48 -17.21
CA GLY A 25 3.09 7.53 -18.18
C GLY A 25 4.59 7.83 -18.33
N TYR A 26 5.36 7.75 -17.23
CA TYR A 26 6.81 7.93 -17.25
C TYR A 26 7.55 6.69 -17.77
N THR A 27 7.14 5.47 -17.39
CA THR A 27 7.78 4.24 -17.90
C THR A 27 7.58 4.07 -19.40
N ALA A 28 6.46 4.54 -19.96
CA ALA A 28 6.21 4.55 -21.41
C ALA A 28 7.22 5.39 -22.22
N ILE A 29 7.92 6.33 -21.57
CA ILE A 29 8.94 7.20 -22.18
C ILE A 29 10.33 6.54 -22.16
N ASP A 30 10.63 5.73 -21.15
CA ASP A 30 11.92 5.03 -20.98
C ASP A 30 12.04 3.76 -21.86
N THR A 31 10.92 3.28 -22.39
CA THR A 31 10.79 2.07 -23.20
C THR A 31 11.38 2.12 -24.63
N GLN A 32 12.27 3.07 -24.97
CA GLN A 32 12.94 3.12 -26.27
C GLN A 32 13.96 1.98 -26.51
N GLN A 33 14.31 1.18 -25.50
CA GLN A 33 15.33 0.12 -25.63
C GLN A 33 14.79 -1.33 -25.71
N GLY A 34 13.48 -1.51 -25.94
CA GLY A 34 12.89 -2.85 -26.14
C GLY A 34 11.53 -3.04 -25.45
N GLY A 35 10.82 -1.95 -25.20
CA GLY A 35 9.77 -1.86 -24.21
C GLY A 35 8.48 -2.61 -24.49
N LEU A 36 8.20 -3.60 -23.64
CA LEU A 36 6.83 -3.98 -23.34
C LEU A 36 6.12 -2.79 -22.69
N ILE A 37 5.09 -2.30 -23.37
CA ILE A 37 4.13 -1.37 -22.77
C ILE A 37 3.51 -2.16 -21.61
N LEU A 38 3.78 -1.74 -20.37
CA LEU A 38 3.10 -2.31 -19.22
C LEU A 38 1.59 -2.13 -19.45
N GLY A 39 0.91 -3.22 -19.78
CA GLY A 39 -0.50 -3.19 -20.13
C GLY A 39 -1.38 -2.80 -18.95
N GLN A 40 -2.68 -2.75 -19.18
CA GLN A 40 -3.68 -2.54 -18.13
C GLN A 40 -3.50 -3.51 -16.95
N ASP A 41 -3.03 -4.73 -17.21
CA ASP A 41 -2.79 -5.77 -16.20
C ASP A 41 -1.62 -5.41 -15.28
N GLY A 42 -0.57 -4.78 -15.81
CA GLY A 42 0.58 -4.34 -15.02
C GLY A 42 0.23 -3.16 -14.11
N LEU A 43 -0.58 -2.23 -14.62
CA LEU A 43 -1.17 -1.16 -13.80
C LEU A 43 -2.01 -1.74 -12.65
N ALA A 44 -2.88 -2.69 -12.97
CA ALA A 44 -3.76 -3.31 -12.00
C ALA A 44 -2.97 -4.02 -10.90
N MET A 45 -1.91 -4.75 -11.28
CA MET A 45 -1.03 -5.44 -10.35
C MET A 45 -0.31 -4.46 -9.40
N VAL A 46 0.28 -3.39 -9.94
CA VAL A 46 0.98 -2.37 -9.13
C VAL A 46 0.01 -1.64 -8.21
N CYS A 47 -1.19 -1.29 -8.70
CA CYS A 47 -2.23 -0.68 -7.88
C CYS A 47 -2.67 -1.61 -6.75
N TYR A 48 -2.86 -2.89 -7.04
CA TYR A 48 -3.32 -3.89 -6.07
C TYR A 48 -2.27 -4.11 -4.97
N ALA A 49 -1.00 -4.28 -5.34
CA ALA A 49 0.09 -4.42 -4.39
C ALA A 49 0.17 -3.21 -3.45
N ASN A 50 0.09 -1.99 -3.99
CA ASN A 50 0.07 -0.76 -3.19
C ASN A 50 -1.17 -0.67 -2.29
N ALA A 51 -2.35 -1.03 -2.79
CA ALA A 51 -3.58 -0.99 -2.01
C ALA A 51 -3.52 -1.94 -0.80
N ILE A 52 -2.99 -3.16 -0.96
CA ILE A 52 -2.79 -4.08 0.17
C ILE A 52 -1.80 -3.50 1.18
N MET A 53 -0.70 -2.91 0.72
CA MET A 53 0.29 -2.31 1.61
C MET A 53 -0.29 -1.13 2.40
N ILE A 54 -1.06 -0.25 1.75
CA ILE A 54 -1.78 0.84 2.43
C ILE A 54 -2.73 0.27 3.48
N GLN A 55 -3.49 -0.77 3.13
CA GLN A 55 -4.45 -1.39 4.05
C GLN A 55 -3.76 -2.04 5.26
N ALA A 56 -2.66 -2.77 5.05
CA ALA A 56 -1.88 -3.38 6.12
C ALA A 56 -1.31 -2.32 7.08
N MET A 57 -0.83 -1.20 6.55
CA MET A 57 -0.31 -0.09 7.36
C MET A 57 -1.43 0.67 8.10
N ASN A 58 -2.59 0.89 7.47
CA ASN A 58 -3.74 1.46 8.15
C ASN A 58 -4.19 0.59 9.33
N LEU A 59 -4.17 -0.74 9.17
CA LEU A 59 -4.45 -1.68 10.27
C LEU A 59 -3.39 -1.52 11.38
N GLY A 60 -2.11 -1.49 11.02
CA GLY A 60 -1.01 -1.28 11.97
C GLY A 60 -1.12 0.01 12.77
N LEU A 61 -1.48 1.13 12.12
CA LEU A 61 -1.67 2.43 12.78
C LEU A 61 -2.85 2.48 13.75
N GLN A 62 -3.89 1.67 13.49
CA GLN A 62 -5.07 1.59 14.35
C GLN A 62 -4.91 0.57 15.48
N THR A 63 -3.88 -0.27 15.42
CA THR A 63 -3.67 -1.31 16.42
C THR A 63 -3.04 -0.69 17.67
N HIS A 64 -3.76 -0.73 18.79
CA HIS A 64 -3.31 -0.12 20.05
C HIS A 64 -2.24 -0.94 20.79
N SER A 65 -2.14 -2.25 20.52
CA SER A 65 -1.14 -3.14 21.11
C SER A 65 -0.29 -3.79 20.01
N PHE A 66 0.99 -3.46 19.98
CA PHE A 66 1.94 -4.03 19.03
C PHE A 66 2.40 -5.42 19.51
N THR A 67 1.47 -6.37 19.53
CA THR A 67 1.76 -7.76 19.87
C THR A 67 2.55 -8.42 18.73
N TRP A 68 3.33 -9.45 19.06
CA TRP A 68 4.04 -10.26 18.07
C TRP A 68 3.10 -10.81 16.98
N MET A 69 1.88 -11.20 17.36
CA MET A 69 0.87 -11.71 16.43
C MET A 69 0.41 -10.63 15.43
N ASN A 70 0.20 -9.39 15.87
CA ASN A 70 -0.15 -8.28 14.98
C ASN A 70 1.00 -7.97 14.01
N HIS A 71 2.25 -8.09 14.47
CA HIS A 71 3.43 -7.94 13.63
C HIS A 71 3.45 -9.01 12.52
N VAL A 72 3.26 -10.28 12.88
CA VAL A 72 3.23 -11.39 11.91
C VAL A 72 2.10 -11.23 10.90
N VAL A 73 0.92 -10.74 11.30
CA VAL A 73 -0.20 -10.53 10.38
C VAL A 73 0.10 -9.40 9.39
N ILE A 74 0.57 -8.25 9.87
CA ILE A 74 0.85 -7.08 9.02
C ILE A 74 2.00 -7.38 8.06
N TRP A 75 3.10 -7.91 8.57
CA TRP A 75 4.30 -8.20 7.78
C TRP A 75 4.24 -9.52 7.04
N GLY A 76 3.31 -10.43 7.38
CA GLY A 76 3.06 -11.67 6.65
C GLY A 76 2.17 -11.45 5.43
N LEU A 77 1.24 -10.50 5.50
CA LEU A 77 0.40 -10.09 4.36
C LEU A 77 1.23 -9.55 3.19
N THR A 78 2.28 -8.79 3.49
CA THR A 78 3.20 -8.25 2.48
C THR A 78 3.81 -9.36 1.62
N PRO A 79 4.74 -10.23 2.07
CA PRO A 79 5.35 -11.26 1.23
C PRO A 79 4.33 -12.24 0.63
N MET A 80 3.19 -12.47 1.30
CA MET A 80 2.14 -13.34 0.77
C MET A 80 1.59 -12.83 -0.57
N VAL A 81 1.43 -11.52 -0.74
CA VAL A 81 0.99 -10.94 -2.03
C VAL A 81 2.00 -11.23 -3.14
N TRP A 82 3.30 -11.19 -2.84
CA TRP A 82 4.36 -11.44 -3.81
C TRP A 82 4.43 -12.93 -4.17
N VAL A 83 4.20 -13.81 -3.19
CA VAL A 83 4.11 -15.27 -3.43
C VAL A 83 2.90 -15.58 -4.31
N VAL A 84 1.74 -14.98 -4.04
CA VAL A 84 0.52 -15.21 -4.83
C VAL A 84 0.70 -14.72 -6.26
N PHE A 85 1.25 -13.52 -6.47
CA PHE A 85 1.50 -13.02 -7.82
C PHE A 85 2.56 -13.82 -8.55
N GLY A 86 3.67 -14.15 -7.89
CA GLY A 86 4.70 -15.03 -8.46
C GLY A 86 4.12 -16.38 -8.87
N ALA A 87 3.31 -17.00 -8.01
CA ALA A 87 2.64 -18.27 -8.33
C ALA A 87 1.63 -18.12 -9.48
N ALA A 88 0.85 -17.04 -9.53
CA ALA A 88 -0.12 -16.78 -10.58
C ALA A 88 0.55 -16.67 -11.95
N THR A 89 1.73 -16.05 -12.03
CA THR A 89 2.46 -15.95 -13.29
C THR A 89 2.86 -17.31 -13.84
N LEU A 90 3.16 -18.31 -13.00
CA LEU A 90 3.55 -19.66 -13.46
C LEU A 90 2.45 -20.39 -14.24
N PHE A 91 1.21 -19.91 -14.19
CA PHE A 91 0.10 -20.50 -14.92
C PHE A 91 -0.20 -19.70 -16.21
N PRO A 92 0.02 -20.28 -17.40
CA PRO A 92 -0.17 -19.60 -18.69
C PRO A 92 -1.63 -19.23 -19.00
N MET A 93 -2.58 -19.67 -18.16
CA MET A 93 -4.00 -19.35 -18.29
C MET A 93 -4.33 -17.92 -17.86
N PHE A 94 -3.48 -17.27 -17.05
CA PHE A 94 -3.76 -15.94 -16.51
C PHE A 94 -3.26 -14.77 -17.36
N GLY A 95 -2.63 -15.01 -18.53
CA GLY A 95 -2.12 -13.94 -19.40
C GLY A 95 -0.95 -13.13 -18.82
N ASP A 96 -0.67 -13.28 -17.52
CA ASP A 96 0.32 -12.52 -16.74
C ASP A 96 1.75 -13.11 -16.79
N TYR A 97 2.08 -13.99 -17.73
CA TYR A 97 3.42 -14.57 -17.83
C TYR A 97 4.31 -13.81 -18.82
N PRO A 98 5.44 -13.19 -18.42
CA PRO A 98 6.03 -13.03 -17.08
C PRO A 98 5.93 -11.58 -16.54
N LEU A 99 4.74 -10.99 -16.58
CA LEU A 99 4.49 -9.58 -16.26
C LEU A 99 4.96 -9.16 -14.85
N PHE A 100 4.78 -10.05 -13.85
CA PHE A 100 5.20 -9.76 -12.47
C PHE A 100 6.71 -9.54 -12.32
N PHE A 101 7.51 -10.38 -12.99
CA PHE A 101 8.96 -10.29 -12.91
C PHE A 101 9.49 -9.05 -13.64
N GLU A 102 8.86 -8.68 -14.76
CA GLU A 102 9.19 -7.46 -15.50
C GLU A 102 8.90 -6.19 -14.70
N VAL A 103 7.76 -6.14 -14.01
CA VAL A 103 7.41 -5.00 -13.14
C VAL A 103 8.40 -4.86 -11.99
N GLN A 104 8.82 -5.97 -11.39
CA GLN A 104 9.79 -5.96 -10.29
C GLN A 104 11.19 -5.57 -10.73
N ASP A 105 11.58 -5.87 -11.96
CA ASP A 105 12.88 -5.47 -12.49
C ASP A 105 12.98 -3.94 -12.72
N THR A 106 11.83 -3.27 -12.78
CA THR A 106 11.78 -1.82 -12.99
C THR A 106 12.08 -1.05 -11.70
N TRP A 107 13.12 -0.20 -11.70
CA TRP A 107 13.46 0.64 -10.55
C TRP A 107 12.33 1.59 -10.10
N ILE A 108 11.51 2.06 -11.04
CA ILE A 108 10.35 2.93 -10.78
C ILE A 108 9.35 2.25 -9.85
N PHE A 109 9.14 0.93 -10.00
CA PHE A 109 8.24 0.17 -9.13
C PHE A 109 8.63 0.25 -7.66
N TRP A 110 9.93 0.11 -7.37
CA TRP A 110 10.46 0.15 -6.00
C TRP A 110 10.45 1.53 -5.35
N ILE A 111 10.48 2.60 -6.15
CA ILE A 111 10.36 3.98 -5.64
C ILE A 111 8.90 4.37 -5.49
N LEU A 112 8.04 3.92 -6.41
CA LEU A 112 6.62 4.23 -6.40
C LEU A 112 5.95 3.66 -5.15
N MET A 113 6.26 2.43 -4.76
CA MET A 113 5.66 1.79 -3.57
C MET A 113 5.78 2.63 -2.29
N PRO A 114 7.00 2.98 -1.82
CA PRO A 114 7.15 3.77 -0.61
C PRO A 114 6.58 5.19 -0.78
N LEU A 115 6.66 5.79 -1.98
CA LEU A 115 6.10 7.12 -2.24
C LEU A 115 4.58 7.13 -2.08
N VAL A 116 3.89 6.15 -2.67
CA VAL A 116 2.43 6.00 -2.56
C VAL A 116 2.03 5.72 -1.11
N LEU A 117 2.79 4.89 -0.41
CA LEU A 117 2.53 4.54 0.98
C LEU A 117 2.68 5.74 1.92
N VAL A 118 3.78 6.49 1.80
CA VAL A 118 4.01 7.70 2.60
C VAL A 118 3.00 8.80 2.23
N GLY A 119 2.81 9.05 0.94
CA GLY A 119 1.90 10.08 0.45
C GLY A 119 0.43 9.84 0.80
N SER A 120 0.01 8.58 0.89
CA SER A 120 -1.36 8.21 1.27
C SER A 120 -1.59 8.13 2.78
N LEU A 121 -0.56 7.95 3.61
CA LEU A 121 -0.71 7.82 5.07
C LEU A 121 -0.41 9.12 5.82
N VAL A 122 0.66 9.84 5.44
CA VAL A 122 1.13 11.04 6.15
C VAL A 122 0.07 12.13 6.27
N PRO A 123 -0.69 12.49 5.22
CA PRO A 123 -1.69 13.54 5.32
C PRO A 123 -2.77 13.22 6.36
N PHE A 124 -3.17 11.95 6.47
CA PHE A 124 -4.23 11.54 7.40
C PHE A 124 -3.71 11.43 8.83
N VAL A 125 -2.52 10.86 9.03
CA VAL A 125 -1.88 10.83 10.37
C VAL A 125 -1.58 12.24 10.87
N GLY A 126 -1.07 13.11 10.00
CA GLY A 126 -0.80 14.51 10.32
C GLY A 126 -2.08 15.30 10.64
N PHE A 127 -3.15 15.08 9.88
CA PHE A 127 -4.44 15.72 10.14
C PHE A 127 -5.04 15.28 11.48
N GLU A 128 -4.97 13.99 11.81
CA GLU A 128 -5.44 13.48 13.11
C GLU A 128 -4.67 14.11 14.28
N GLN A 129 -3.35 14.25 14.16
CA GLN A 129 -2.52 14.85 15.21
C GLN A 129 -2.76 16.36 15.38
N LEU A 130 -2.97 17.09 14.30
CA LEU A 130 -3.13 18.54 14.32
C LEU A 130 -4.54 18.97 14.77
N PHE A 131 -5.58 18.31 14.28
CA PHE A 131 -6.98 18.73 14.49
C PHE A 131 -7.71 17.93 15.57
N MET A 132 -7.22 16.77 15.99
CA MET A 132 -7.82 15.96 17.06
C MET A 132 -6.83 15.60 18.19
N PRO A 133 -6.10 16.59 18.77
CA PRO A 133 -5.08 16.31 19.77
C PRO A 133 -5.63 15.66 21.05
N GLN A 134 -6.87 15.98 21.43
CA GLN A 134 -7.50 15.44 22.65
C GLN A 134 -7.86 13.96 22.52
N ALA A 135 -8.28 13.51 21.33
CA ALA A 135 -8.56 12.10 21.07
C ALA A 135 -7.28 11.27 21.09
N VAL A 136 -6.18 11.81 20.53
CA VAL A 136 -4.86 11.18 20.57
C VAL A 136 -4.30 11.12 21.99
N ALA A 137 -4.46 12.20 22.77
CA ALA A 137 -4.02 12.23 24.17
C ALA A 137 -4.79 11.23 25.05
N LEU A 138 -6.10 11.10 24.85
CA LEU A 138 -6.94 10.09 25.54
C LEU A 138 -6.53 8.66 25.17
N SER A 139 -6.30 8.38 23.88
CA SER A 139 -5.80 7.08 23.40
C SER A 139 -4.46 6.71 24.05
N LYS A 140 -3.49 7.63 24.06
CA LYS A 140 -2.19 7.42 24.71
C LYS A 140 -2.32 7.21 26.22
N LYS A 141 -3.19 7.98 26.89
CA LYS A 141 -3.42 7.89 28.33
C LYS A 141 -4.07 6.55 28.70
N MET A 142 -5.07 6.10 27.95
CA MET A 142 -5.68 4.78 28.13
C MET A 142 -4.67 3.65 27.92
N ASN A 143 -3.80 3.75 26.90
CA ASN A 143 -2.73 2.79 26.68
C ASN A 143 -1.72 2.74 27.83
N SER A 144 -1.36 3.88 28.42
CA SER A 144 -0.45 3.91 29.58
C SER A 144 -1.03 3.24 30.83
N VAL A 145 -2.35 3.20 30.97
CA VAL A 145 -3.03 2.54 32.10
C VAL A 145 -3.08 1.02 31.91
N LEU A 146 -3.25 0.55 30.67
CA LEU A 146 -3.35 -0.88 30.34
C LEU A 146 -2.02 -1.64 30.42
N HIS A 147 -0.87 -0.94 30.42
CA HIS A 147 0.46 -1.56 30.58
C HIS A 147 0.98 -1.54 32.03
N VAL A 148 0.19 -1.06 32.99
CA VAL A 148 0.53 -1.01 34.43
C VAL A 148 -0.21 -2.10 35.25
N SER A 149 -1.10 -2.88 34.62
CA SER A 149 -1.76 -4.06 35.21
C SER A 149 -1.22 -5.35 34.61
#